data_AF-A0A3D8L0W3-F1
#
_entry.id   AF-A0A3D8L0W3-F1
#
_cell.length_a   1.000
_cell.length_b   1.000
_cell.length_c   1.000
_cell.angle_alpha   90.00
_cell.angle_beta   90.00
_cell.angle_gamma   90.00
#
_symmetry.space_group_name_H-M   'P 1'
#
loop_
_entity.id
_entity.type
_entity.pdbx_description
1 polymer ?
#
loop_
_entity_poly.entity_id
_entity_poly.type
_entity_poly.pdbx_seq_one_letter_code
_entity_poly.pdbx_strand_id
1 'polypeptide(L)' 'MSSLLLFLGGIGIIEIIMLLGLLLIWLYAVVEIVTGTFQNNIDKLVWLLLVLIVPLVGVILYFLIGRRRRLAG' A
#
# COMPACT_ATOMS: atom_id res chain seq x y z
N MET A 1 6.82 30.11 -18.18
CA MET A 1 6.01 30.30 -16.95
C MET A 1 4.94 29.23 -16.73
N SER A 2 4.32 28.64 -17.76
CA SER A 2 3.29 27.59 -17.64
C SER A 2 3.78 26.29 -17.01
N SER A 3 5.02 25.87 -17.29
CA SER A 3 5.67 24.70 -16.67
C SER A 3 6.01 24.91 -15.18
N LEU A 4 6.25 26.15 -14.75
CA LEU A 4 6.62 26.49 -13.38
C LEU A 4 5.39 26.51 -12.44
N LEU A 5 4.20 26.81 -12.96
CA LEU A 5 2.92 26.75 -12.23
C LEU A 5 2.42 25.30 -12.07
N LEU A 6 2.63 24.43 -13.07
CA LEU A 6 2.45 22.98 -12.90
C LEU A 6 3.38 22.43 -11.81
N PHE A 7 4.62 22.92 -11.77
CA PHE A 7 5.63 22.51 -10.78
C PHE A 7 5.40 23.07 -9.35
N LEU A 8 4.75 24.23 -9.18
CA LEU A 8 4.54 24.88 -7.88
C LEU A 8 3.12 24.71 -7.29
N GLY A 9 2.14 24.23 -8.06
CA GLY A 9 0.78 23.98 -7.56
C GLY A 9 -0.16 23.20 -8.49
N GLY A 10 0.29 22.75 -9.66
CA GLY A 10 -0.54 22.06 -10.65
C GLY A 10 -0.33 20.55 -10.62
N ILE A 11 -0.99 19.88 -9.68
CA ILE A 11 -1.16 18.43 -9.75
C ILE A 11 -2.10 18.17 -10.93
N GLY A 12 -1.58 17.62 -12.03
CA GLY A 12 -2.40 17.24 -13.17
C GLY A 12 -3.32 16.07 -12.83
N ILE A 13 -4.33 15.86 -13.67
CA ILE A 13 -5.31 14.76 -13.50
C ILE A 13 -4.62 13.40 -13.43
N ILE A 14 -3.54 13.21 -14.20
CA ILE A 14 -2.79 11.94 -14.26
C ILE A 14 -2.09 11.69 -12.91
N GLU A 15 -1.48 12.71 -12.32
CA GLU A 15 -0.83 12.65 -11.02
C GLU A 15 -1.85 12.36 -9.91
N ILE A 16 -3.03 12.98 -9.95
CA ILE A 16 -4.13 12.67 -9.02
C ILE A 16 -4.55 11.21 -9.15
N ILE A 17 -4.75 10.71 -10.37
CA ILE A 17 -5.13 9.32 -10.61
C ILE A 17 -4.05 8.36 -10.11
N MET A 18 -2.77 8.67 -10.32
CA MET A 18 -1.65 7.85 -9.82
C MET A 18 -1.62 7.83 -8.29
N LEU A 19 -1.76 8.98 -7.63
CA LEU A 19 -1.78 9.08 -6.17
C LEU A 19 -2.98 8.33 -5.56
N LEU A 20 -4.16 8.48 -6.17
CA LEU A 20 -5.36 7.74 -5.76
C LEU A 20 -5.16 6.23 -5.97
N GLY A 21 -4.61 5.81 -7.11
CA GLY A 21 -4.32 4.40 -7.38
C GLY A 21 -3.36 3.81 -6.34
N LEU A 22 -2.28 4.52 -6.01
CA LEU A 22 -1.33 4.09 -4.98
C LEU A 22 -1.99 4.00 -3.60
N LEU A 23 -2.83 4.97 -3.25
CA LEU A 23 -3.57 4.99 -1.99
C LEU A 23 -4.58 3.83 -1.91
N LEU A 24 -5.27 3.52 -3.01
CA LEU A 24 -6.20 2.40 -3.08
C LEU A 24 -5.48 1.05 -2.93
N ILE A 25 -4.33 0.86 -3.59
CA ILE A 25 -3.54 -0.38 -3.45
C ILE A 25 -3.03 -0.53 -2.01
N TRP A 26 -2.58 0.56 -1.40
CA TRP A 26 -2.13 0.55 -0.01
C TRP A 26 -3.27 0.21 0.96
N LEU A 27 -4.43 0.86 0.82
CA LEU A 27 -5.62 0.55 1.62
C LEU A 27 -6.06 -0.89 1.42
N TYR A 28 -6.07 -1.38 0.18
CA TYR A 28 -6.40 -2.77 -0.13
C TYR A 28 -5.46 -3.74 0.60
N ALA A 29 -4.14 -3.50 0.58
CA ALA A 29 -3.19 -4.32 1.32
C ALA A 29 -3.45 -4.30 2.84
N VAL A 30 -3.73 -3.12 3.43
CA VAL A 30 -4.07 -3.00 4.86
C VAL A 30 -5.34 -3.78 5.20
N VAL A 31 -6.42 -3.60 4.43
CA VAL A 31 -7.68 -4.33 4.63
C VAL A 31 -7.44 -5.83 4.52
N GLU A 32 -6.65 -6.26 3.55
CA GLU A 32 -6.34 -7.67 3.34
C GLU A 32 -5.53 -8.26 4.50
N ILE A 33 -4.57 -7.52 5.05
CA ILE A 33 -3.82 -7.94 6.25
C ILE A 33 -4.77 -8.03 7.45
N VAL A 34 -5.58 -7.01 7.71
CA VAL A 34 -6.46 -6.94 8.88
C VAL A 34 -7.54 -8.00 8.84
N THR A 35 -8.13 -8.27 7.67
CA THR A 35 -9.16 -9.30 7.49
C THR A 35 -8.57 -10.71 7.32
N GLY A 36 -7.29 -10.81 6.95
CA GLY A 36 -6.61 -12.07 6.76
C GLY A 36 -6.44 -12.89 8.05
N THR A 37 -6.61 -14.21 7.89
CA THR A 37 -6.19 -15.22 8.86
C THR A 37 -4.74 -15.60 8.59
N PHE A 38 -3.90 -15.40 9.61
CA PHE A 38 -2.49 -15.79 9.60
C PHE A 38 -2.30 -16.89 10.62
N GLN A 39 -1.37 -17.80 10.36
CA GLN A 39 -1.06 -18.90 11.27
C GLN A 39 -0.46 -18.41 12.60
N ASN A 40 0.24 -17.27 12.56
CA ASN A 40 0.80 -16.60 13.73
C ASN A 40 0.31 -15.15 13.80
N ASN A 41 -0.17 -14.72 14.97
CA ASN A 41 -0.58 -13.33 15.21
C ASN A 41 0.59 -12.34 15.06
N ILE A 42 1.82 -12.77 15.34
CA ILE A 42 3.02 -11.93 15.16
C ILE A 42 3.25 -11.64 13.68
N ASP A 43 3.05 -12.62 12.78
CA ASP A 43 3.23 -12.40 11.34
C ASP A 43 2.26 -11.34 10.80
N LYS A 44 0.99 -11.39 11.26
CA LYS A 44 -0.01 -10.39 10.92
C LYS A 44 0.42 -8.98 11.37
N LEU A 45 0.93 -8.87 12.59
CA LEU A 45 1.42 -7.61 13.17
C LEU A 45 2.64 -7.08 12.43
N VAL A 46 3.59 -7.95 12.07
CA VAL A 46 4.79 -7.58 11.31
C VAL A 46 4.40 -7.04 9.94
N TRP A 47 3.53 -7.74 9.19
CA TRP A 47 3.08 -7.25 7.89
C TRP A 47 2.30 -5.94 7.97
N LEU A 48 1.43 -5.81 8.98
CA LEU A 48 0.67 -4.58 9.19
C LEU A 48 1.62 -3.40 9.48
N LEU A 49 2.58 -3.58 10.40
CA LEU A 49 3.56 -2.56 10.72
C LEU A 49 4.43 -2.19 9.51
N LEU A 50 4.86 -3.17 8.74
CA LEU A 50 5.72 -2.95 7.58
C LEU A 50 5.00 -2.14 6.49
N VAL A 51 3.72 -2.46 6.21
CA VAL A 51 2.86 -1.70 5.28
C VAL A 51 2.54 -0.30 5.80
N LEU A 52 2.37 -0.11 7.11
CA LEU A 52 2.08 1.21 7.68
C LEU A 52 3.31 2.13 7.73
N ILE A 53 4.48 1.61 8.12
CA ILE A 53 5.71 2.40 8.31
C ILE A 53 6.39 2.69 6.98
N VAL A 54 6.38 1.73 6.05
CA VAL A 54 7.03 1.88 4.74
C VAL A 54 6.04 1.52 3.62
N PRO A 55 5.07 2.40 3.28
CA PRO A 55 3.94 2.09 2.41
C PRO A 55 4.32 1.43 1.09
N LEU A 56 5.24 2.03 0.33
CA LEU A 56 5.65 1.52 -0.98
C LEU A 56 6.31 0.15 -0.89
N VAL A 57 7.38 0.05 -0.08
CA VAL A 57 8.14 -1.19 0.05
C VAL A 57 7.32 -2.28 0.74
N GLY A 58 6.57 -1.91 1.77
CA GLY A 58 5.77 -2.84 2.56
C GLY A 58 4.62 -3.44 1.78
N VAL A 59 3.92 -2.65 0.97
CA VAL A 59 2.89 -3.17 0.07
C VAL A 59 3.49 -4.15 -0.95
N ILE A 60 4.64 -3.82 -1.55
CA ILE A 60 5.33 -4.69 -2.50
C ILE A 60 5.73 -6.01 -1.83
N LEU A 61 6.41 -5.96 -0.68
CA LEU A 61 6.83 -7.13 0.07
C LEU A 61 5.63 -7.97 0.54
N TYR A 62 4.54 -7.32 0.94
CA TYR A 62 3.32 -7.99 1.33
C TYR A 62 2.75 -8.80 0.16
N PHE A 63 2.58 -8.20 -1.02
CA PHE A 63 2.02 -8.92 -2.17
C PHE A 63 2.93 -10.06 -2.68
N LEU A 64 4.24 -9.88 -2.63
CA LEU A 64 5.20 -10.89 -3.11
C LEU A 64 5.35 -12.06 -2.13
N ILE A 65 5.47 -11.76 -0.84
CA ILE A 65 5.88 -12.72 0.20
C ILE A 65 4.78 -12.89 1.25
N GLY A 66 4.27 -11.79 1.81
CA GLY A 66 3.34 -11.83 2.95
C GLY A 66 2.00 -12.49 2.65
N ARG A 67 1.43 -12.24 1.47
CA ARG A 67 0.15 -12.80 1.02
C ARG A 67 0.17 -14.32 0.98
N ARG A 68 1.31 -14.95 0.64
CA ARG A 68 1.47 -16.42 0.60
C ARG A 68 1.48 -17.07 1.98
N ARG A 69 1.73 -16.30 3.04
CA ARG A 69 1.75 -16.78 4.44
C ARG A 69 0.37 -16.75 5.10
N ARG A 70 -0.63 -16.20 4.41
CA ARG A 70 -2.02 -16.28 4.85
C ARG A 70 -2.48 -17.73 4.71
N LEU A 71 -3.24 -18.20 5.69
CA LEU A 71 -3.94 -19.45 5.54
C LEU A 71 -4.99 -19.24 4.44
N ALA A 72 -5.05 -20.15 3.46
CA ALA A 72 -6.14 -20.15 2.50
C ALA A 72 -7.44 -20.27 3.31
N GLY A 73 -8.24 -19.20 3.29
CA GLY A 73 -9.60 -19.24 3.82
C GLY A 73 -10.46 -20.13 2.95
#